data_AF-A0A137PDB0-F1
#
_entry.id   AF-A0A137PDB0-F1
#
_cell.length_a   1.000
_cell.length_b   1.000
_cell.length_c   1.000
_cell.angle_alpha   90.00
_cell.angle_beta   90.00
_cell.angle_gamma   90.00
#
_symmetry.space_group_name_H-M   'P 1'
#
loop_
_entity.id
_entity.type
_entity.pdbx_description
1 polymer ?
#
loop_
_entity_poly.entity_id
_entity_poly.type
_entity_poly.pdbx_seq_one_letter_code
_entity_poly.pdbx_strand_id
1 'polypeptide(L)'
;MLLGLLFLFCGKSVNKLIFSISTLLSTFSLAFTISALVKNSNLFPNIQYIWTWVGAGIVSLILGVLAWAYWEVGLLGFGFFIGWNLGQWLNRINFTQDFLQSFLIVLIPSLICSLLAYIFTKVFIPLGSAFIGANLFITGLDLITNIEFFIVPDDVLHRGGFDAPSVPIWVMMASVPLLTLIGAIYQFKIS
;
A
#
# COMPACT_ATOMS: atom_id res chain seq x y z
N MET A 1 -2.25 27.19 26.24
CA MET A 1 -1.01 26.43 26.50
C MET A 1 -1.26 24.94 26.75
N LEU A 2 -2.12 24.57 27.70
CA LEU A 2 -2.46 23.17 28.02
C LEU A 2 -3.09 22.39 26.86
N LEU A 3 -4.06 22.99 26.14
CA LEU A 3 -4.64 22.42 24.92
C LEU A 3 -3.61 22.26 23.78
N GLY A 4 -2.68 23.20 23.65
CA GLY A 4 -1.59 23.13 22.68
C GLY A 4 -0.57 22.03 22.99
N LEU A 5 -0.20 21.86 24.27
CA LEU A 5 0.64 20.76 24.73
C LEU A 5 -0.05 19.41 24.55
N LEU A 6 -1.35 19.31 24.86
CA LEU A 6 -2.15 18.10 24.61
C LEU A 6 -2.16 17.73 23.12
N PHE A 7 -2.35 18.69 22.22
CA PHE A 7 -2.27 18.45 20.77
C PHE A 7 -0.86 18.06 20.32
N LEU A 8 0.20 18.62 20.92
CA LEU A 8 1.58 18.30 20.57
C LEU A 8 1.99 16.91 21.06
N PHE A 9 1.53 16.50 22.25
CA PHE A 9 1.69 15.14 22.77
C PHE A 9 0.83 14.13 22.01
N CYS A 10 -0.40 14.48 21.67
CA CYS A 10 -1.30 13.62 20.91
C CYS A 10 -0.80 13.45 19.47
N GLY A 11 -0.35 14.53 18.82
CA GLY A 11 0.21 14.49 17.46
C GLY A 11 1.47 13.63 17.34
N LYS A 12 2.35 13.67 18.34
CA LYS A 12 3.55 12.79 18.36
C LYS A 12 3.16 11.31 18.48
N SER A 13 2.13 10.99 19.26
CA SER A 13 1.62 9.62 19.41
C SER A 13 0.87 9.16 18.15
N VAL A 14 0.12 10.05 17.50
CA VAL A 14 -0.59 9.75 16.24
C VAL A 14 0.39 9.42 15.12
N ASN A 15 1.49 10.17 14.97
CA ASN A 15 2.49 9.86 13.94
C ASN A 15 3.16 8.49 14.15
N LYS A 16 3.49 8.15 15.40
CA LYS A 16 4.04 6.82 15.73
C LYS A 16 3.05 5.70 15.42
N LEU A 17 1.77 5.92 15.70
CA LEU A 17 0.71 4.97 15.41
C LEU A 17 0.54 4.75 13.90
N ILE A 18 0.53 5.82 13.11
CA ILE A 18 0.45 5.74 11.64
C ILE A 18 1.62 4.91 11.09
N PHE A 19 2.86 5.22 11.51
CA PHE A 19 4.03 4.49 11.02
C PHE A 19 4.08 3.03 11.46
N SER A 20 3.63 2.73 12.68
CA SER A 20 3.49 1.36 13.16
C SER A 20 2.48 0.57 12.33
N ILE A 21 1.30 1.14 12.06
CA ILE A 21 0.27 0.50 11.23
C ILE A 21 0.75 0.32 9.78
N SER A 22 1.37 1.33 9.19
CA SER A 22 1.90 1.23 7.82
C SER A 22 3.00 0.17 7.71
N THR A 23 3.85 0.04 8.73
CA THR A 23 4.89 -1.00 8.77
C THR A 23 4.26 -2.39 8.92
N LEU A 24 3.22 -2.53 9.75
CA LEU A 24 2.49 -3.79 9.90
C LEU A 24 1.86 -4.21 8.56
N LEU A 25 1.12 -3.31 7.90
CA LEU A 25 0.43 -3.62 6.64
C LEU A 25 1.40 -3.95 5.50
N SER A 26 2.50 -3.21 5.39
CA SER A 26 3.49 -3.46 4.33
C SER A 26 4.22 -4.79 4.52
N THR A 27 4.65 -5.09 5.74
CA THR A 27 5.36 -6.34 6.05
C THR A 27 4.44 -7.55 5.95
N PHE A 28 3.18 -7.40 6.33
CA PHE A 28 2.16 -8.42 6.12
C PHE A 28 1.98 -8.73 4.62
N SER A 29 1.82 -7.70 3.81
CA SER A 29 1.65 -7.83 2.35
C SER A 29 2.87 -8.47 1.70
N LEU A 30 4.08 -8.05 2.08
CA LEU A 30 5.33 -8.63 1.58
C LEU A 30 5.49 -10.10 1.98
N ALA A 31 5.26 -10.44 3.26
CA ALA A 31 5.36 -11.82 3.73
C ALA A 31 4.39 -12.75 2.99
N PHE A 32 3.16 -12.28 2.74
CA PHE A 32 2.17 -13.02 1.96
C PHE A 32 2.60 -13.21 0.50
N THR A 33 3.11 -12.15 -0.14
CA THR A 33 3.53 -12.19 -1.54
C THR A 33 4.76 -13.07 -1.76
N ILE A 34 5.73 -13.05 -0.82
CA ILE A 34 6.88 -13.97 -0.84
C ILE A 34 6.43 -15.41 -0.63
N SER A 35 5.48 -15.65 0.28
CA SER A 35 4.93 -16.99 0.45
C SER A 35 4.24 -17.50 -0.83
N ALA A 36 3.69 -16.61 -1.66
CA ALA A 36 3.13 -16.98 -2.97
C ALA A 36 4.23 -17.32 -3.99
N LEU A 37 5.39 -16.62 -3.98
CA LEU A 37 6.52 -16.88 -4.88
C LEU A 37 7.11 -18.29 -4.73
N VAL A 38 7.24 -18.74 -3.49
CA VAL A 38 7.92 -20.01 -3.18
C VAL A 38 7.05 -21.23 -3.57
N LYS A 39 5.77 -21.02 -3.93
CA LYS A 39 4.79 -22.09 -4.01
C LYS A 39 4.22 -22.25 -5.43
N ASN A 40 4.42 -23.44 -6.00
CA ASN A 40 3.68 -23.90 -7.18
C ASN A 40 2.22 -24.17 -6.75
N SER A 41 1.27 -23.41 -7.27
CA SER A 41 -0.09 -23.18 -6.74
C SER A 41 -1.04 -24.38 -6.74
N ASN A 42 -0.62 -25.56 -7.20
CA ASN A 42 -1.52 -26.68 -7.49
C ASN A 42 -1.60 -27.78 -6.41
N LEU A 43 -0.89 -27.66 -5.28
CA LEU A 43 -0.79 -28.75 -4.28
C LEU A 43 -0.87 -28.28 -2.81
N PHE A 44 -1.65 -27.25 -2.50
CA PHE A 44 -1.82 -26.80 -1.11
C PHE A 44 -3.06 -27.41 -0.44
N PRO A 45 -2.91 -28.21 0.65
CA PRO A 45 -4.00 -28.44 1.57
C PRO A 45 -4.32 -27.13 2.32
N ASN A 46 -5.61 -26.84 2.50
CA ASN A 46 -6.13 -25.61 3.14
C ASN A 46 -5.40 -25.19 4.43
N ILE A 47 -4.87 -26.17 5.18
CA ILE A 47 -4.15 -25.93 6.43
C ILE A 47 -2.87 -25.10 6.26
N GLN A 48 -2.11 -25.33 5.18
CA GLN A 48 -0.86 -24.60 4.92
C GLN A 48 -1.11 -23.14 4.51
N TYR A 49 -2.26 -22.85 3.91
CA TYR A 49 -2.69 -21.48 3.62
C TYR A 49 -2.94 -20.72 4.94
N ILE A 50 -3.68 -21.32 5.87
CA ILE A 50 -3.95 -20.74 7.20
C ILE A 50 -2.64 -20.44 7.94
N TRP A 51 -1.68 -21.37 7.92
CA TRP A 51 -0.38 -21.15 8.57
C TRP A 51 0.44 -20.03 7.92
N THR A 52 0.33 -19.82 6.60
CA THR A 52 0.93 -18.64 5.93
C THR A 52 0.33 -17.33 6.46
N TRP A 53 -1.00 -17.25 6.60
CA TRP A 53 -1.67 -16.07 7.16
C TRP A 53 -1.24 -15.78 8.60
N VAL A 54 -1.22 -16.81 9.44
CA VAL A 54 -0.81 -16.70 10.85
C VAL A 54 0.65 -16.28 10.95
N GLY A 55 1.55 -16.89 10.18
CA GLY A 55 2.97 -16.54 10.15
C GLY A 55 3.22 -15.10 9.71
N ALA A 56 2.57 -14.66 8.62
CA ALA A 56 2.64 -13.27 8.17
C ALA A 56 2.09 -12.28 9.21
N GLY A 57 1.01 -12.66 9.91
CA GLY A 57 0.44 -11.89 11.02
C GLY A 57 1.41 -11.70 12.18
N ILE A 58 2.09 -12.77 12.61
CA ILE A 58 3.07 -12.69 13.71
C ILE A 58 4.27 -11.81 13.32
N VAL A 59 4.84 -12.03 12.13
CA VAL A 59 6.00 -11.25 11.65
C VAL A 59 5.65 -9.76 11.53
N SER A 60 4.48 -9.44 10.97
CA SER A 60 4.03 -8.06 10.82
C SER A 60 3.73 -7.38 12.16
N LEU A 61 3.20 -8.09 13.15
CA LEU A 61 3.02 -7.56 14.50
C LEU A 61 4.35 -7.22 15.17
N ILE A 62 5.34 -8.10 15.07
CA ILE A 62 6.69 -7.85 15.62
C ILE A 62 7.30 -6.60 14.99
N LEU A 63 7.24 -6.48 13.67
CA LEU A 63 7.76 -5.31 12.94
C LEU A 63 6.95 -4.04 13.22
N GLY A 64 5.64 -4.14 13.42
CA GLY A 64 4.78 -3.03 13.84
C GLY A 64 5.14 -2.50 15.23
N VAL A 65 5.39 -3.39 16.20
CA VAL A 65 5.85 -3.01 17.55
C VAL A 65 7.26 -2.41 17.49
N LEU A 66 8.16 -2.95 16.67
CA LEU A 66 9.48 -2.37 16.43
C LEU A 66 9.40 -0.98 15.82
N ALA A 67 8.51 -0.75 14.85
CA ALA A 67 8.26 0.58 14.27
C ALA A 67 7.69 1.59 15.28
N TRP A 68 6.94 1.11 16.28
CA TRP A 68 6.48 1.96 17.37
C TRP A 68 7.63 2.36 18.31
N ALA A 69 8.51 1.41 18.63
CA ALA A 69 9.67 1.63 19.50
C ALA A 69 10.75 2.48 18.82
N TYR A 70 11.02 2.21 17.55
CA TYR A 70 12.08 2.82 16.75
C TYR A 70 11.50 3.61 15.58
N TRP A 71 11.64 4.93 15.66
CA TRP A 71 11.12 5.86 14.65
C TRP A 71 11.70 5.62 13.25
N GLU A 72 12.98 5.25 13.16
CA GLU A 72 13.67 4.98 11.88
C GLU A 72 13.06 3.78 11.15
N VAL A 73 12.71 2.72 11.91
CA VAL A 73 12.03 1.54 11.37
C VAL A 73 10.63 1.91 10.87
N GLY A 74 9.91 2.75 11.62
CA GLY A 74 8.59 3.24 11.21
C GLY A 74 8.63 4.11 9.93
N LEU A 75 9.65 4.96 9.78
CA LEU A 75 9.86 5.74 8.56
C LEU A 75 10.15 4.86 7.35
N LEU A 76 11.02 3.87 7.51
CA LEU A 76 11.36 2.92 6.45
C LEU A 76 10.14 2.09 6.05
N GLY A 77 9.36 1.59 7.02
CA GLY A 77 8.14 0.83 6.76
C GLY A 77 7.03 1.67 6.12
N PHE A 78 6.90 2.94 6.51
CA PHE A 78 5.99 3.88 5.86
C PHE A 78 6.40 4.17 4.42
N GLY A 79 7.68 4.46 4.16
CA GLY A 79 8.20 4.64 2.80
C GLY A 79 8.04 3.39 1.95
N PHE A 80 8.27 2.22 2.53
CA PHE A 80 8.03 0.94 1.86
C PHE A 80 6.55 0.76 1.50
N PHE A 81 5.63 1.09 2.40
CA PHE A 81 4.19 1.02 2.15
C PHE A 81 3.75 1.94 1.00
N ILE A 82 4.29 3.16 0.93
CA ILE A 82 4.03 4.09 -0.19
C ILE A 82 4.53 3.48 -1.50
N GLY A 83 5.78 3.03 -1.54
CA GLY A 83 6.35 2.45 -2.75
C GLY A 83 5.68 1.14 -3.16
N TRP A 84 5.14 0.38 -2.21
CA TRP A 84 4.32 -0.80 -2.49
C TRP A 84 3.05 -0.40 -3.24
N ASN A 85 2.32 0.60 -2.74
CA ASN A 85 1.13 1.11 -3.41
C ASN A 85 1.44 1.73 -4.78
N LEU A 86 2.56 2.43 -4.91
CA LEU A 86 3.03 2.97 -6.19
C LEU A 86 3.36 1.85 -7.18
N GLY A 87 4.05 0.82 -6.71
CA GLY A 87 4.38 -0.36 -7.50
C GLY A 87 3.13 -1.13 -7.95
N GLN A 88 2.13 -1.27 -7.08
CA GLN A 88 0.83 -1.85 -7.46
C GLN A 88 0.12 -0.99 -8.52
N TRP A 89 0.18 0.33 -8.41
CA TRP A 89 -0.35 1.24 -9.42
C TRP A 89 0.39 1.11 -10.76
N LEU A 90 1.72 1.00 -10.76
CA LEU A 90 2.53 0.74 -11.97
C LEU A 90 2.21 -0.63 -12.59
N ASN A 91 2.00 -1.65 -11.77
CA ASN A 91 1.69 -2.99 -12.24
C ASN A 91 0.34 -3.02 -12.99
N ARG A 92 -0.64 -2.21 -12.57
CA ARG A 92 -1.92 -2.03 -13.27
C ARG A 92 -1.78 -1.39 -14.65
N ILE A 93 -0.69 -0.67 -14.92
CA ILE A 93 -0.44 -0.01 -16.22
C ILE A 93 0.32 -0.92 -17.18
N ASN A 94 1.20 -1.78 -16.66
CA ASN A 94 2.08 -2.62 -17.48
C ASN A 94 1.43 -3.93 -17.96
N PHE A 95 0.27 -4.33 -17.42
CA PHE A 95 -0.46 -5.56 -17.79
C PHE A 95 0.41 -6.83 -17.82
N THR A 96 1.44 -6.90 -16.97
CA THR A 96 2.36 -8.03 -16.93
C THR A 96 1.69 -9.25 -16.32
N GLN A 97 1.66 -10.35 -17.07
CA GLN A 97 1.11 -11.62 -16.62
C GLN A 97 2.12 -12.45 -15.82
N ASP A 98 3.43 -12.20 -16.01
CA ASP A 98 4.46 -12.89 -15.25
C ASP A 98 4.47 -12.39 -13.80
N PHE A 99 4.30 -13.34 -12.87
CA PHE A 99 4.29 -13.07 -11.44
C PHE A 99 5.62 -12.47 -10.99
N LEU A 100 6.75 -12.95 -11.51
CA LEU A 100 8.07 -12.48 -11.09
C LEU A 100 8.28 -11.02 -11.51
N GLN A 101 7.88 -10.68 -12.74
CA GLN A 101 7.90 -9.29 -13.22
C GLN A 101 6.99 -8.39 -12.39
N SER A 102 5.76 -8.83 -12.13
CA SER A 102 4.80 -8.12 -11.27
C SER A 102 5.38 -7.86 -9.87
N PHE A 103 6.02 -8.87 -9.27
CA PHE A 103 6.67 -8.75 -7.97
C PHE A 103 7.82 -7.74 -8.00
N LEU A 104 8.68 -7.75 -9.03
CA LEU A 104 9.78 -6.80 -9.17
C LEU A 104 9.29 -5.36 -9.38
N ILE A 105 8.24 -5.17 -10.18
CA ILE A 105 7.59 -3.87 -10.40
C ILE A 105 7.07 -3.29 -9.08
N VAL A 106 6.65 -4.15 -8.14
CA VAL A 106 6.20 -3.71 -6.81
C VAL A 106 7.38 -3.51 -5.85
N LEU A 107 8.35 -4.43 -5.84
CA LEU A 107 9.44 -4.44 -4.87
C LEU A 107 10.42 -3.27 -5.09
N ILE A 108 10.79 -2.99 -6.35
CA ILE A 108 11.80 -1.96 -6.66
C ILE A 108 11.34 -0.56 -6.17
N PRO A 109 10.13 -0.07 -6.50
CA PRO A 109 9.63 1.19 -5.99
C PRO A 109 9.48 1.20 -4.46
N SER A 110 9.10 0.07 -3.84
CA SER A 110 9.02 -0.05 -2.38
C SER A 110 10.35 0.24 -1.69
N LEU A 111 11.45 -0.31 -2.21
CA LEU A 111 12.79 -0.06 -1.68
C LEU A 111 13.25 1.38 -1.91
N ILE A 112 13.00 1.93 -3.10
CA ILE A 112 13.37 3.31 -3.43
C ILE A 112 12.61 4.29 -2.53
N CYS A 113 11.30 4.13 -2.37
CA CYS A 113 10.47 4.99 -1.53
C CYS A 113 10.82 4.87 -0.04
N SER A 114 11.24 3.69 0.43
CA SER A 114 11.76 3.51 1.80
C SER A 114 13.03 4.34 2.02
N LEU A 115 13.98 4.31 1.08
CA LEU A 115 15.18 5.13 1.12
C LEU A 115 14.88 6.63 1.04
N LEU A 116 13.97 7.03 0.14
CA LEU A 116 13.55 8.43 0.00
C LEU A 116 12.82 8.95 1.25
N ALA A 117 12.01 8.12 1.91
CA ALA A 117 11.35 8.50 3.16
C ALA A 117 12.37 8.77 4.29
N TYR A 118 13.47 8.01 4.31
CA TYR A 118 14.55 8.19 5.27
C TYR A 118 15.37 9.46 4.98
N ILE A 119 15.73 9.72 3.73
CA ILE A 119 16.57 10.88 3.35
C ILE A 119 15.77 12.19 3.33
N PHE A 120 14.57 12.16 2.76
CA PHE A 120 13.74 13.35 2.48
C PHE A 120 12.46 13.39 3.32
N THR A 121 12.57 13.05 4.61
CA THR A 121 11.42 12.89 5.52
C THR A 121 10.43 14.06 5.50
N LYS A 122 10.91 15.31 5.45
CA LYS A 122 10.07 16.52 5.46
C LYS A 122 9.20 16.69 4.21
N VAL A 123 9.66 16.19 3.06
CA VAL A 123 8.97 16.33 1.76
C VAL A 123 8.20 15.06 1.45
N PHE A 124 8.76 13.90 1.78
CA PHE A 124 8.23 12.62 1.41
C PHE A 124 7.05 12.17 2.27
N ILE A 125 6.99 12.55 3.56
CA ILE A 125 5.83 12.23 4.40
C ILE A 125 4.55 12.90 3.87
N PRO A 126 4.52 14.23 3.63
CA PRO A 126 3.34 14.88 3.06
C PRO A 126 2.91 14.24 1.74
N LEU A 127 3.84 14.13 0.79
CA LEU A 127 3.57 13.61 -0.54
C LEU A 127 3.08 12.15 -0.50
N GLY A 128 3.71 11.31 0.31
CA GLY A 128 3.34 9.91 0.48
C GLY A 128 1.99 9.72 1.16
N SER A 129 1.68 10.53 2.18
CA SER A 129 0.37 10.51 2.85
C SER A 129 -0.75 10.95 1.91
N ALA A 130 -0.51 11.96 1.07
CA ALA A 130 -1.44 12.41 0.05
C ALA A 130 -1.67 11.32 -1.01
N PHE A 131 -0.61 10.61 -1.41
CA PHE A 131 -0.71 9.51 -2.38
C PHE A 131 -1.55 8.34 -1.86
N ILE A 132 -1.27 7.88 -0.63
CA ILE A 132 -2.06 6.82 0.01
C ILE A 132 -3.52 7.26 0.16
N GLY A 133 -3.75 8.49 0.62
CA GLY A 133 -5.10 9.04 0.78
C GLY A 133 -5.87 9.08 -0.54
N ALA A 134 -5.23 9.54 -1.63
CA ALA A 134 -5.82 9.55 -2.96
C ALA A 134 -6.15 8.13 -3.46
N ASN A 135 -5.23 7.18 -3.28
CA ASN A 135 -5.43 5.80 -3.72
C ASN A 135 -6.57 5.10 -2.95
N LEU A 136 -6.64 5.30 -1.63
CA LEU A 136 -7.74 4.79 -0.79
C LEU A 136 -9.08 5.44 -1.13
N PHE A 137 -9.10 6.74 -1.40
CA PHE A 137 -10.32 7.44 -1.80
C PHE A 137 -10.88 6.88 -3.10
N ILE A 138 -10.03 6.71 -4.13
CA ILE A 138 -10.46 6.13 -5.40
C ILE A 138 -10.88 4.66 -5.25
N THR A 139 -10.15 3.87 -4.46
CA THR A 139 -10.54 2.49 -4.16
C THR A 139 -11.87 2.41 -3.41
N GLY A 140 -12.13 3.36 -2.51
CA GLY A 140 -13.40 3.46 -1.78
C GLY A 140 -14.57 3.86 -2.70
N LEU A 141 -14.35 4.81 -3.61
CA LEU A 141 -15.33 5.15 -4.64
C LEU A 141 -15.63 3.96 -5.54
N ASP A 142 -14.59 3.25 -5.99
CA ASP A 142 -14.70 2.04 -6.80
C ASP A 142 -15.56 0.98 -6.12
N LEU A 143 -15.32 0.74 -4.82
CA LEU A 143 -16.08 -0.21 -4.02
C LEU A 143 -17.54 0.18 -3.89
N ILE A 144 -17.86 1.47 -3.74
CA ILE A 144 -19.25 1.98 -3.65
C ILE A 144 -19.97 1.91 -5.01
N THR A 145 -19.27 2.22 -6.09
CA THR A 145 -19.87 2.19 -7.44
C THR A 145 -20.02 0.77 -7.99
N ASN A 146 -19.20 -0.17 -7.53
CA ASN A 146 -19.19 -1.56 -8.01
C ASN A 146 -19.72 -2.57 -6.98
N ILE A 147 -20.52 -2.15 -6.00
CA ILE A 147 -21.19 -3.04 -5.03
C ILE A 147 -22.01 -4.14 -5.75
N GLU A 148 -22.55 -3.85 -6.93
CA GLU A 148 -23.36 -4.80 -7.71
C GLU A 148 -22.53 -5.81 -8.54
N PHE A 149 -21.22 -5.59 -8.70
CA PHE A 149 -20.31 -6.45 -9.51
C PHE A 149 -19.51 -7.47 -8.69
N PHE A 150 -19.84 -7.68 -7.40
CA PHE A 150 -19.30 -8.84 -6.65
C PHE A 150 -19.75 -10.19 -7.23
N ILE A 151 -20.67 -10.18 -8.20
CA ILE A 151 -20.96 -11.29 -9.09
C ILE A 151 -20.02 -11.14 -10.30
N VAL A 152 -18.83 -11.73 -10.23
CA VAL A 152 -17.95 -11.85 -11.40
C VAL A 152 -18.73 -12.65 -12.46
N PRO A 153 -19.08 -12.06 -13.62
CA PRO A 153 -19.75 -12.82 -14.67
C PRO A 153 -18.80 -13.92 -15.16
N ASP A 154 -19.30 -15.15 -15.27
CA ASP A 154 -18.52 -16.32 -15.73
C ASP A 154 -17.79 -16.06 -17.07
N ASP A 155 -18.28 -15.11 -17.87
CA ASP A 155 -17.67 -14.69 -19.15
C ASP A 155 -16.24 -14.11 -19.00
N VAL A 156 -15.88 -13.55 -17.84
CA VAL A 156 -14.52 -13.02 -17.57
C VAL A 156 -13.54 -14.16 -17.22
N LEU A 157 -14.04 -15.23 -16.61
CA LEU A 157 -13.24 -16.43 -16.28
C LEU A 157 -12.86 -17.25 -17.53
N HIS A 158 -13.64 -17.16 -18.61
CA HIS A 158 -13.46 -17.98 -19.82
C HIS A 158 -12.62 -17.32 -20.93
N ARG A 159 -12.32 -16.01 -20.84
CA ARG A 159 -11.61 -15.29 -21.92
C ARG A 159 -10.08 -15.26 -21.83
N GLY A 160 -9.48 -15.77 -20.74
CA GLY A 160 -8.03 -16.02 -20.67
C GLY A 160 -7.11 -14.79 -20.90
N GLY A 161 -7.67 -13.58 -20.91
CA GLY A 161 -6.94 -12.34 -21.14
C GLY A 161 -7.52 -11.22 -20.28
N PHE A 162 -6.64 -10.48 -19.61
CA PHE A 162 -7.00 -9.19 -19.02
C PHE A 162 -7.17 -8.20 -20.18
N ASP A 163 -8.42 -7.92 -20.56
CA ASP A 163 -8.71 -6.83 -21.48
C ASP A 163 -8.21 -5.50 -20.88
N ALA A 164 -7.74 -4.60 -21.73
CA ALA A 164 -7.31 -3.27 -21.30
C ALA A 164 -8.45 -2.60 -20.50
N PRO A 165 -8.13 -1.86 -19.41
CA PRO A 165 -9.13 -1.24 -18.58
C PRO A 165 -10.02 -0.34 -19.42
N SER A 166 -11.32 -0.34 -19.11
CA SER A 166 -12.26 0.58 -19.74
C SER A 166 -11.84 2.03 -19.50
N VAL A 167 -12.27 2.94 -20.38
CA VAL A 167 -11.97 4.38 -20.27
C VAL A 167 -12.26 4.95 -18.87
N PRO A 168 -13.37 4.59 -18.18
CA PRO A 168 -13.60 5.00 -16.80
C PRO A 168 -12.50 4.58 -15.82
N ILE A 169 -11.96 3.36 -15.94
CA ILE A 169 -10.91 2.85 -15.05
C ILE A 169 -9.60 3.65 -15.26
N TRP A 170 -9.28 3.99 -16.51
CA TRP A 170 -8.13 4.87 -16.79
C TRP A 170 -8.28 6.26 -16.18
N VAL A 171 -9.47 6.85 -16.25
CA VAL A 171 -9.75 8.16 -15.63
C VAL A 171 -9.61 8.07 -14.10
N MET A 172 -10.12 7.00 -13.49
CA MET A 172 -9.95 6.75 -12.06
C MET A 172 -8.47 6.58 -11.68
N MET A 173 -7.69 5.82 -12.45
CA MET A 173 -6.26 5.66 -12.22
C MET A 173 -5.48 6.98 -12.38
N ALA A 174 -5.84 7.81 -13.35
CA ALA A 174 -5.23 9.12 -13.58
C ALA A 174 -5.61 10.17 -12.52
N SER A 175 -6.75 9.99 -11.84
CA SER A 175 -7.16 10.89 -10.76
C SER A 175 -6.29 10.77 -9.49
N VAL A 176 -5.66 9.62 -9.26
CA VAL A 176 -4.77 9.38 -8.10
C VAL A 176 -3.59 10.36 -8.08
N PRO A 177 -2.75 10.49 -9.14
CA PRO A 177 -1.66 11.46 -9.13
C PRO A 177 -2.15 12.92 -9.07
N LEU A 178 -3.29 13.25 -9.67
CA LEU A 178 -3.88 14.59 -9.59
C LEU A 178 -4.28 14.95 -8.15
N LEU A 179 -5.02 14.06 -7.47
CA LEU A 179 -5.42 14.25 -6.07
C LEU A 179 -4.21 14.26 -5.14
N THR A 180 -3.20 13.44 -5.43
CA THR A 180 -1.92 13.43 -4.70
C THR A 180 -1.24 14.80 -4.77
N LEU A 181 -1.15 15.40 -5.97
CA LEU A 181 -0.56 16.72 -6.17
C LEU A 181 -1.33 17.81 -5.44
N ILE A 182 -2.67 17.81 -5.55
CA ILE A 182 -3.53 18.78 -4.84
C ILE A 182 -3.34 18.65 -3.33
N GLY A 183 -3.37 17.42 -2.80
CA GLY A 183 -3.17 17.14 -1.39
C GLY A 183 -1.79 17.56 -0.89
N ALA A 184 -0.74 17.26 -1.65
CA ALA A 184 0.63 17.66 -1.32
C ALA A 184 0.78 19.18 -1.29
N ILE A 185 0.27 19.91 -2.30
CA ILE A 185 0.31 21.38 -2.36
C ILE A 185 -0.40 21.99 -1.14
N TYR A 186 -1.57 21.45 -0.76
CA TYR A 186 -2.31 21.93 0.39
C TYR A 186 -1.55 21.71 1.71
N GLN A 187 -0.94 20.53 1.88
CA GLN A 187 -0.13 20.23 3.06
C GLN A 187 1.13 21.12 3.15
N PHE A 188 1.82 21.38 2.04
CA PHE A 188 2.99 22.27 2.02
C PHE A 188 2.64 23.75 2.28
N LYS A 189 1.41 24.18 1.96
CA LYS A 189 0.97 25.55 2.26
C LYS A 189 0.66 25.76 3.75
N ILE A 190 0.34 24.68 4.47
CA ILE A 190 -0.05 24.70 5.89
C ILE A 190 1.14 24.46 6.83
N SER A 191 2.18 23.76 6.34
CA SER A 191 3.44 23.52 7.07
C SER A 191 4.36 24.73 7.09
#